data_AF-A0A811S5Y0-F1
#
_entry.id   AF-A0A811S5Y0-F1
#
_cell.length_a   1.000
_cell.length_b   1.000
_cell.length_c   1.000
_cell.angle_alpha   90.00
_cell.angle_beta   90.00
_cell.angle_gamma   90.00
#
_symmetry.space_group_name_H-M   'P 1'
#
loop_
_entity.id
_entity.type
_entity.pdbx_description
1 polymer ?
#
loop_
_entity_poly.entity_id
_entity_poly.type
_entity_poly.pdbx_seq_one_letter_code
_entity_poly.pdbx_strand_id
1 'polypeptide(L)'
;MGGRRALPVMRIGELKKLVEEGKIKYIGLSEASASTIRRAHAVHPITAVQLEWSLWSRDVEEDIIPTCRELGIGIVAYSPLGRGFLCGGAKLVDSLSEKDVRKYMPRFQPENIEKNAKIFEHVNAMAAKKGCTPSQLALAWVHHQGNDVCPIPGTTKIENFNQNVGAHCL
;
A
#
# COMPACT_ATOMS: atom_id res chain seq x y z
N MET A 1 -2.33 11.74 -10.03
CA MET A 1 -1.08 11.19 -9.46
C MET A 1 -0.32 12.34 -8.83
N GLY A 2 -0.07 12.31 -7.52
CA GLY A 2 0.85 13.27 -6.92
C GLY A 2 2.26 12.94 -7.38
N GLY A 3 2.99 13.89 -7.95
CA GLY A 3 4.36 13.66 -8.39
C GLY A 3 5.23 13.18 -7.22
N ARG A 4 5.83 11.99 -7.35
CA ARG A 4 6.77 11.45 -6.35
C ARG A 4 7.94 12.43 -6.24
N ARG A 5 8.11 13.02 -5.06
CA ARG A 5 9.02 14.14 -4.83
C ARG A 5 10.45 13.63 -4.64
N ALA A 6 11.43 14.23 -5.30
CA ALA A 6 12.83 13.92 -5.04
C ALA A 6 13.17 14.32 -3.59
N LEU A 7 13.60 13.37 -2.77
CA LEU A 7 14.15 13.69 -1.45
C LEU A 7 15.61 14.16 -1.62
N PRO A 8 15.99 15.33 -1.06
CA PRO A 8 17.38 15.75 -1.05
C PRO A 8 18.23 14.75 -0.27
N VAL A 9 19.31 14.27 -0.90
CA VAL A 9 20.27 13.31 -0.32
C VAL A 9 20.81 13.78 1.04
N MET A 10 20.93 15.09 1.23
CA MET A 10 21.35 15.75 2.47
C MET A 10 20.55 15.30 3.71
N ARG A 11 19.26 14.95 3.57
CA ARG A 11 18.42 14.55 4.70
C ARG A 11 18.76 13.17 5.26
N ILE A 12 19.29 12.27 4.42
CA ILE A 12 19.65 10.91 4.84
C ILE A 12 20.92 10.93 5.70
N GLY A 13 21.86 11.84 5.42
CA GLY A 13 23.06 12.02 6.24
C GLY A 13 22.74 12.40 7.69
N GLU A 14 21.73 13.24 7.92
CA GLU A 14 21.31 13.59 9.29
C GLU A 14 20.62 12.42 9.99
N LEU A 15 19.78 11.65 9.27
CA LEU A 15 19.17 10.44 9.84
C LEU A 15 20.22 9.37 10.17
N LYS A 16 21.28 9.25 9.36
CA LYS A 16 22.42 8.38 9.66
C LYS A 16 23.08 8.73 10.99
N LYS A 17 23.29 10.02 11.29
CA LYS A 17 23.82 10.44 12.60
C LYS A 17 22.91 10.00 13.75
N LEU A 18 21.59 10.10 13.58
CA LEU A 18 20.64 9.61 14.60
C LEU A 18 20.71 8.08 14.80
N VAL A 19 21.05 7.32 13.75
CA VAL A 19 21.35 5.88 13.88
C VAL A 19 22.65 5.66 14.65
N GLU A 20 23.71 6.39 14.31
CA GLU A 20 25.03 6.29 14.97
C GLU A 20 24.97 6.71 16.45
N GLU A 21 24.14 7.70 16.78
CA GLU A 21 23.83 8.13 18.15
C GLU A 21 22.89 7.16 18.90
N GLY A 22 22.38 6.12 18.22
CA GLY A 22 21.47 5.13 18.80
C GLY A 22 20.04 5.61 19.07
N LYS A 23 19.65 6.79 18.54
CA LYS A 23 18.32 7.38 18.72
C LYS A 23 17.25 6.71 17.88
N ILE A 24 17.63 6.20 16.71
CA ILE A 24 16.76 5.40 15.84
C ILE A 24 17.51 4.15 15.37
N LYS A 25 16.79 3.06 15.10
CA LYS A 25 17.41 1.80 14.67
C LYS A 25 17.52 1.66 13.15
N TYR A 26 16.55 2.19 12.42
CA TYR A 26 16.37 1.95 10.99
C TYR A 26 15.86 3.20 10.28
N ILE A 27 16.15 3.31 8.98
CA ILE A 27 15.67 4.39 8.12
C ILE A 27 14.70 3.80 7.09
N GLY A 28 13.52 4.41 6.97
CA GLY A 28 12.55 4.11 5.94
C GLY A 28 12.26 5.32 5.05
N LEU A 29 11.78 5.06 3.83
CA LEU A 29 11.30 6.08 2.91
C LEU A 29 9.81 5.87 2.62
N SER A 30 9.14 6.92 2.18
CA SER A 30 7.74 6.86 1.76
C SER A 30 7.59 7.58 0.42
N GLU A 31 6.86 6.98 -0.52
CA GLU A 31 6.51 7.57 -1.81
C GLU A 31 7.71 8.09 -2.63
N ALA A 32 8.86 7.44 -2.47
CA ALA A 32 10.10 7.80 -3.15
C ALA A 32 10.21 7.15 -4.54
N SER A 33 10.81 7.84 -5.51
CA SER A 33 11.15 7.26 -6.82
C SER A 33 12.29 6.24 -6.70
N ALA A 34 12.41 5.33 -7.68
CA ALA A 34 13.51 4.37 -7.73
C ALA A 34 14.90 5.06 -7.67
N SER A 35 15.05 6.15 -8.40
CA SER A 35 16.28 6.97 -8.37
C SER A 35 16.57 7.59 -7.00
N THR A 36 15.53 8.00 -6.27
CA THR A 36 15.68 8.55 -4.91
C THR A 36 16.06 7.44 -3.93
N ILE A 37 15.44 6.26 -4.03
CA ILE A 37 15.75 5.10 -3.20
C ILE A 37 17.22 4.72 -3.34
N ARG A 38 17.73 4.58 -4.57
CA ARG A 38 19.14 4.23 -4.83
C ARG A 38 20.12 5.25 -4.24
N ARG A 39 19.87 6.55 -4.45
CA ARG A 39 20.73 7.61 -3.89
C ARG A 39 20.71 7.62 -2.36
N ALA A 40 19.54 7.41 -1.76
CA ALA A 40 19.41 7.36 -0.31
C ALA A 40 20.14 6.14 0.28
N HIS A 41 19.94 4.96 -0.33
CA HIS A 41 20.57 3.71 0.08
C HIS A 41 22.10 3.74 -0.02
N ALA A 42 22.65 4.49 -0.99
CA ALA A 42 24.09 4.72 -1.11
C ALA A 42 24.69 5.57 0.04
N VAL A 43 23.89 6.38 0.74
CA VAL A 43 24.35 7.16 1.92
C VAL A 43 24.26 6.34 3.20
N HIS A 44 23.13 5.65 3.38
CA HIS A 44 22.90 4.73 4.49
C HIS A 44 21.85 3.69 4.08
N PRO A 45 21.99 2.40 4.44
CA PRO A 45 21.04 1.36 4.07
C PRO A 45 19.60 1.73 4.45
N ILE A 46 18.72 1.77 3.45
CA ILE A 46 17.28 1.93 3.66
C ILE A 46 16.68 0.59 4.01
N THR A 47 15.98 0.49 5.13
CA THR A 47 15.41 -0.76 5.63
C THR A 47 14.06 -1.07 4.99
N ALA A 48 13.23 -0.05 4.79
CA ALA A 48 11.90 -0.24 4.22
C ALA A 48 11.44 0.94 3.36
N VAL A 49 10.63 0.66 2.34
CA VAL A 49 9.93 1.67 1.53
C VAL A 49 8.43 1.46 1.66
N GLN A 50 7.72 2.52 2.05
CA GLN A 50 6.27 2.55 2.16
C GLN A 50 5.63 3.19 0.92
N LEU A 51 4.68 2.49 0.29
CA LEU A 51 4.05 2.92 -0.98
C LEU A 51 2.61 2.39 -1.14
N GLU A 52 1.82 3.01 -2.03
CA GLU A 52 0.49 2.48 -2.38
C GLU A 52 0.61 1.22 -3.23
N TRP A 53 0.13 0.08 -2.73
CA TRP A 53 0.08 -1.17 -3.51
C TRP A 53 -1.15 -2.00 -3.13
N SER A 54 -1.93 -2.39 -4.13
CA SER A 54 -3.11 -3.23 -4.00
C SER A 54 -3.46 -3.85 -5.35
N LEU A 55 -4.49 -4.70 -5.39
CA LEU A 55 -5.09 -5.17 -6.65
C LEU A 55 -5.49 -4.02 -7.60
N TRP A 56 -5.67 -2.80 -7.07
CA TRP A 56 -6.15 -1.64 -7.81
C TRP A 56 -5.07 -0.60 -8.13
N SER A 57 -3.90 -0.67 -7.48
CA SER A 57 -2.80 0.29 -7.68
C SER A 57 -1.50 -0.48 -7.80
N ARG A 58 -1.00 -0.59 -9.04
CA ARG A 58 0.11 -1.47 -9.42
C ARG A 58 1.25 -0.73 -10.13
N ASP A 59 1.19 0.60 -10.25
CA ASP A 59 2.21 1.41 -10.95
C ASP A 59 3.61 1.25 -10.34
N VAL A 60 3.70 0.88 -9.06
CA VAL A 60 4.96 0.64 -8.35
C VAL A 60 5.72 -0.60 -8.82
N GLU A 61 5.05 -1.51 -9.52
CA GLU A 61 5.63 -2.77 -10.00
C GLU A 61 6.60 -2.56 -11.17
N GLU A 62 6.52 -1.43 -11.86
CA GLU A 62 7.39 -1.10 -13.00
C GLU A 62 8.83 -0.86 -12.55
N ASP A 63 9.04 -0.08 -11.48
CA ASP A 63 10.38 0.40 -11.10
C ASP A 63 10.69 0.31 -9.59
N ILE A 64 9.72 0.59 -8.71
CA ILE A 64 9.95 0.67 -7.26
C ILE A 64 10.11 -0.71 -6.63
N ILE A 65 9.19 -1.64 -6.91
CA ILE A 65 9.24 -3.00 -6.36
C ILE A 65 10.52 -3.73 -6.81
N PRO A 66 10.90 -3.74 -8.10
CA PRO A 66 12.19 -4.30 -8.52
C PRO A 66 13.39 -3.65 -7.81
N THR A 67 13.39 -2.31 -7.69
CA THR A 67 14.48 -1.59 -7.01
C THR A 67 14.59 -1.95 -5.52
N CYS A 68 13.47 -2.10 -4.82
CA CYS A 68 13.48 -2.51 -3.41
C CYS A 68 14.07 -3.92 -3.28
N ARG A 69 13.66 -4.86 -4.14
CA ARG A 69 14.15 -6.24 -4.14
C ARG A 69 15.62 -6.36 -4.46
N GLU A 70 16.09 -5.63 -5.48
CA GLU A 70 17.51 -5.58 -5.85
C GLU A 70 18.40 -5.13 -4.67
N LEU A 71 17.91 -4.16 -3.89
CA LEU A 71 18.64 -3.58 -2.75
C LEU A 71 18.36 -4.28 -1.41
N GLY A 72 17.56 -5.37 -1.40
CA GLY A 72 17.19 -6.08 -0.17
C GLY A 72 16.34 -5.26 0.82
N ILE A 73 15.53 -4.32 0.30
CA ILE A 73 14.69 -3.39 1.08
C ILE A 73 13.29 -3.99 1.27
N GLY A 74 12.76 -3.96 2.50
CA GLY A 74 11.38 -4.37 2.77
C GLY A 74 10.34 -3.42 2.19
N ILE A 75 9.19 -3.95 1.78
CA ILE A 75 8.10 -3.20 1.15
C ILE A 75 6.92 -3.10 2.11
N VAL A 76 6.51 -1.89 2.44
CA VAL A 76 5.35 -1.62 3.31
C VAL A 76 4.19 -1.09 2.48
N ALA A 77 3.20 -1.94 2.20
CA ALA A 77 2.08 -1.58 1.32
C ALA A 77 0.96 -0.86 2.09
N TYR A 78 0.75 0.42 1.82
CA TYR A 78 -0.41 1.16 2.35
C TYR A 78 -1.60 1.13 1.40
N SER A 79 -2.79 1.37 1.98
CA SER A 79 -4.07 1.23 1.28
C SER A 79 -4.23 -0.10 0.51
N PRO A 80 -3.83 -1.26 1.09
CA PRO A 80 -3.88 -2.53 0.39
C PRO A 80 -5.31 -2.96 0.02
N LEU A 81 -6.30 -2.39 0.70
CA LEU A 81 -7.73 -2.60 0.46
C LEU A 81 -8.34 -1.55 -0.51
N GLY A 82 -7.52 -0.84 -1.29
CA GLY A 82 -8.01 0.15 -2.26
C GLY A 82 -8.78 1.29 -1.59
N ARG A 83 -8.31 1.76 -0.42
CA ARG A 83 -8.97 2.79 0.40
C ARG A 83 -10.43 2.42 0.79
N GLY A 84 -10.66 1.13 1.01
CA GLY A 84 -11.93 0.54 1.44
C GLY A 84 -12.77 -0.03 0.29
N PHE A 85 -12.41 0.26 -0.97
CA PHE A 85 -13.18 -0.19 -2.13
C PHE A 85 -13.22 -1.72 -2.25
N LEU A 86 -12.11 -2.40 -1.92
CA LEU A 86 -12.05 -3.87 -1.94
C LEU A 86 -12.80 -4.52 -0.77
N CYS A 87 -13.44 -3.74 0.10
CA CYS A 87 -14.34 -4.24 1.15
C CYS A 87 -15.82 -4.03 0.77
N GLY A 88 -16.17 -2.83 0.29
CA GLY A 88 -17.56 -2.40 0.10
C GLY A 88 -18.00 -2.23 -1.36
N GLY A 89 -17.09 -2.33 -2.32
CA GLY A 89 -17.38 -2.07 -3.73
C GLY A 89 -17.90 -0.65 -3.99
N ALA A 90 -18.73 -0.50 -5.02
CA ALA A 90 -19.30 0.79 -5.41
C ALA A 90 -20.17 1.43 -4.31
N LYS A 91 -20.85 0.61 -3.49
CA LYS A 91 -21.69 1.07 -2.36
C LYS A 91 -20.91 1.83 -1.30
N LEU A 92 -19.57 1.72 -1.30
CA LEU A 92 -18.73 2.53 -0.43
C LEU A 92 -18.98 4.03 -0.64
N VAL A 93 -19.18 4.46 -1.89
CA VAL A 93 -19.33 5.89 -2.23
C VAL A 93 -20.53 6.50 -1.52
N ASP A 94 -21.62 5.75 -1.37
CA ASP A 94 -22.85 6.18 -0.71
C ASP A 94 -22.66 6.43 0.79
N SER A 95 -21.63 5.82 1.39
CA SER A 95 -21.31 5.95 2.82
C SER A 95 -20.27 7.03 3.13
N LEU A 96 -19.72 7.70 2.11
CA LEU A 96 -18.70 8.72 2.29
C LEU A 96 -19.31 10.03 2.77
N SER A 97 -18.77 10.58 3.86
CA SER A 97 -19.12 11.93 4.31
C SER A 97 -18.73 13.01 3.27
N GLU A 98 -19.38 14.16 3.30
CA GLU A 98 -19.09 15.26 2.37
C GLU A 98 -17.64 15.74 2.39
N LYS A 99 -16.95 15.62 3.53
CA LYS A 99 -15.55 16.04 3.68
C LYS A 99 -14.54 14.93 3.37
N ASP A 100 -15.00 13.76 2.92
CA ASP A 100 -14.12 12.63 2.65
C ASP A 100 -13.30 12.87 1.38
N VAL A 101 -11.97 12.82 1.51
CA VAL A 101 -11.03 13.08 0.42
C VAL A 101 -11.23 12.13 -0.78
N ARG A 102 -11.79 10.93 -0.56
CA ARG A 102 -12.07 9.97 -1.63
C ARG A 102 -13.08 10.52 -2.62
N LYS A 103 -14.01 11.39 -2.21
CA LYS A 103 -14.97 12.06 -3.12
C LYS A 103 -14.30 12.93 -4.19
N TYR A 104 -13.03 13.32 -4.01
CA TYR A 104 -12.29 14.11 -5.00
C TYR A 104 -11.26 13.29 -5.79
N MET A 105 -11.14 11.99 -5.50
CA MET A 105 -10.22 11.12 -6.22
C MET A 105 -10.87 10.65 -7.53
N PRO A 106 -10.17 10.68 -8.67
CA PRO A 106 -10.72 10.26 -9.97
C PRO A 106 -11.37 8.87 -9.95
N ARG A 107 -10.76 7.92 -9.23
CA ARG A 107 -11.22 6.53 -9.14
C ARG A 107 -12.56 6.33 -8.43
N PHE A 108 -13.03 7.33 -7.68
CA PHE A 108 -14.33 7.32 -7.00
C PHE A 108 -15.36 8.24 -7.67
N GLN A 109 -15.03 8.88 -8.79
CA GLN A 109 -15.99 9.69 -9.56
C GLN A 109 -17.01 8.78 -10.27
N PRO A 110 -18.24 9.25 -10.51
CA PRO A 110 -19.33 8.44 -11.08
C PRO A 110 -18.93 7.67 -12.36
N GLU A 111 -18.25 8.33 -13.30
CA GLU A 111 -17.82 7.72 -14.56
C GLU A 111 -16.83 6.55 -14.39
N ASN A 112 -16.03 6.59 -13.32
CA ASN A 112 -15.03 5.58 -13.02
C ASN A 112 -15.57 4.52 -12.07
N ILE A 113 -16.46 4.87 -11.13
CA ILE A 113 -16.96 3.91 -10.13
C ILE A 113 -17.74 2.78 -10.79
N GLU A 114 -18.51 3.07 -11.85
CA GLU A 114 -19.23 2.04 -12.62
C GLU A 114 -18.27 1.03 -13.26
N LYS A 115 -17.16 1.52 -13.83
CA LYS A 115 -16.13 0.64 -14.42
C LYS A 115 -15.41 -0.16 -13.34
N ASN A 116 -15.08 0.49 -12.22
CA ASN A 116 -14.38 -0.13 -11.10
C ASN A 116 -15.28 -1.15 -10.38
N ALA A 117 -16.61 -1.00 -10.40
CA ALA A 117 -17.54 -1.96 -9.81
C ALA A 117 -17.35 -3.37 -10.38
N LYS A 118 -17.06 -3.49 -11.68
CA LYS A 118 -16.75 -4.77 -12.34
C LYS A 118 -15.51 -5.46 -11.76
N ILE A 119 -14.50 -4.67 -11.35
CA ILE A 119 -13.31 -5.20 -10.67
C ILE A 119 -13.73 -5.81 -9.33
N PHE A 120 -14.54 -5.09 -8.56
CA PHE A 120 -15.04 -5.58 -7.28
C PHE A 120 -15.90 -6.84 -7.44
N GLU A 121 -16.77 -6.90 -8.44
CA GLU A 121 -17.60 -8.08 -8.73
C GLU A 121 -16.75 -9.33 -8.97
N HIS A 122 -15.68 -9.22 -9.76
CA HIS A 122 -14.75 -10.32 -9.99
C HIS A 122 -14.02 -10.74 -8.71
N VAL A 123 -13.53 -9.78 -7.91
CA VAL A 123 -12.89 -10.08 -6.62
C VAL A 123 -13.87 -10.76 -5.68
N ASN A 124 -15.11 -10.30 -5.62
CA ASN A 124 -16.15 -10.86 -4.77
C ASN A 124 -16.54 -12.29 -5.20
N ALA A 125 -16.66 -12.54 -6.51
CA ALA A 125 -16.92 -13.88 -7.02
C ALA A 125 -15.78 -14.86 -6.70
N MET A 126 -14.52 -14.42 -6.79
CA MET A 126 -13.36 -15.23 -6.40
C MET A 126 -13.32 -15.49 -4.89
N ALA A 127 -13.61 -14.48 -4.08
CA ALA A 127 -13.62 -14.58 -2.63
C ALA A 127 -14.70 -15.58 -2.16
N ALA A 128 -15.90 -15.51 -2.76
CA ALA A 128 -16.99 -16.46 -2.52
C ALA A 128 -16.59 -17.91 -2.84
N LYS A 129 -15.94 -18.15 -3.99
CA LYS A 129 -15.43 -19.48 -4.36
C LYS A 129 -14.39 -20.02 -3.37
N LYS A 130 -13.65 -19.13 -2.72
CA LYS A 130 -12.62 -19.46 -1.72
C LYS A 130 -13.13 -19.46 -0.28
N GLY A 131 -14.42 -19.17 -0.05
CA GLY A 131 -14.99 -19.12 1.29
C GLY A 131 -14.44 -17.99 2.17
N CYS A 132 -14.01 -16.87 1.57
CA CYS A 132 -13.44 -15.73 2.28
C CYS A 132 -14.10 -14.41 1.89
N THR A 133 -13.81 -13.33 2.61
CA THR A 133 -14.30 -12.00 2.25
C THR A 133 -13.45 -11.38 1.11
N PRO A 134 -14.01 -10.44 0.33
CA PRO A 134 -13.23 -9.68 -0.66
C PRO A 134 -12.01 -8.97 -0.05
N SER A 135 -12.14 -8.48 1.19
CA SER A 135 -11.05 -7.85 1.93
C SER A 135 -9.93 -8.83 2.27
N GLN A 136 -10.28 -10.04 2.72
CA GLN A 136 -9.29 -11.09 2.99
C GLN A 136 -8.58 -11.52 1.72
N LEU A 137 -9.31 -11.73 0.62
CA LEU A 137 -8.71 -12.08 -0.67
C LEU A 137 -7.73 -11.00 -1.15
N ALA A 138 -8.12 -9.72 -1.07
CA ALA A 138 -7.27 -8.60 -1.46
C ALA A 138 -6.00 -8.51 -0.61
N LEU A 139 -6.11 -8.69 0.71
CA LEU A 139 -4.96 -8.71 1.61
C LEU A 139 -4.05 -9.89 1.37
N ALA A 140 -4.63 -11.09 1.24
CA ALA A 140 -3.88 -12.31 0.92
C ALA A 140 -3.08 -12.13 -0.37
N TRP A 141 -3.68 -11.51 -1.40
CA TRP A 141 -2.95 -11.22 -2.64
C TRP A 141 -1.71 -10.34 -2.43
N VAL A 142 -1.78 -9.30 -1.59
CA VAL A 142 -0.62 -8.45 -1.28
C VAL A 142 0.44 -9.23 -0.49
N HIS A 143 0.03 -10.03 0.50
CA HIS A 143 0.94 -10.91 1.23
C HIS A 143 1.68 -11.88 0.31
N HIS A 144 0.98 -12.44 -0.68
CA HIS A 144 1.55 -13.38 -1.65
C HIS A 144 2.51 -12.75 -2.66
N GLN A 145 2.68 -11.42 -2.66
CA GLN A 145 3.66 -10.79 -3.55
C GLN A 145 5.11 -11.11 -3.16
N GLY A 146 5.37 -11.48 -1.90
CA GLY A 146 6.67 -11.96 -1.44
C GLY A 146 6.87 -11.81 0.07
N ASN A 147 7.86 -12.53 0.62
CA ASN A 147 8.22 -12.48 2.04
C ASN A 147 8.82 -11.13 2.48
N ASP A 148 9.19 -10.29 1.49
CA ASP A 148 9.67 -8.93 1.63
C ASP A 148 8.52 -7.90 1.81
N VAL A 149 7.26 -8.33 1.81
CA VAL A 149 6.08 -7.46 1.81
C VAL A 149 5.31 -7.50 3.14
N CYS A 150 5.02 -6.32 3.68
CA CYS A 150 4.20 -6.13 4.88
C CYS A 150 3.09 -5.10 4.61
N PRO A 151 1.85 -5.53 4.30
CA PRO A 151 0.72 -4.61 4.16
C PRO A 151 0.29 -4.03 5.51
N ILE A 152 -0.16 -2.78 5.49
CA ILE A 152 -0.67 -2.07 6.69
C ILE A 152 -2.15 -1.70 6.53
N PRO A 153 -3.08 -2.66 6.62
CA PRO A 153 -4.51 -2.35 6.59
C PRO A 153 -4.93 -1.56 7.83
N GLY A 154 -5.61 -0.43 7.61
CA GLY A 154 -6.18 0.37 8.70
C GLY A 154 -7.51 -0.18 9.20
N THR A 155 -7.80 0.03 10.48
CA THR A 155 -9.12 -0.24 11.08
C THR A 155 -9.30 0.54 12.39
N THR A 156 -10.54 0.86 12.73
CA THR A 156 -10.94 1.39 14.06
C THR A 156 -11.86 0.43 14.82
N LYS A 157 -12.17 -0.75 14.23
CA LYS A 157 -13.10 -1.75 14.77
C LYS A 157 -12.40 -3.09 14.94
N ILE A 158 -12.71 -3.80 16.03
CA ILE A 158 -12.12 -5.11 16.34
C ILE A 158 -12.53 -6.16 15.32
N GLU A 159 -13.77 -6.12 14.81
CA GLU A 159 -14.27 -7.07 13.83
C GLU A 159 -13.45 -7.01 12.53
N ASN A 160 -13.13 -5.80 12.08
CA ASN A 160 -12.27 -5.56 10.93
C ASN A 160 -10.82 -5.98 11.20
N PHE A 161 -10.31 -5.81 12.43
CA PHE A 161 -9.00 -6.32 12.82
C PHE A 161 -8.94 -7.85 12.67
N ASN A 162 -9.95 -8.55 13.20
CA ASN A 162 -10.04 -10.01 13.09
C ASN A 162 -10.13 -10.46 11.61
N GLN A 163 -10.87 -9.72 10.77
CA GLN A 163 -10.89 -10.00 9.33
C GLN A 163 -9.53 -9.81 8.68
N ASN A 164 -8.81 -8.73 9.01
CA ASN A 164 -7.47 -8.47 8.47
C ASN A 164 -6.49 -9.60 8.86
N VAL A 165 -6.51 -10.05 10.12
CA VAL A 165 -5.69 -11.17 10.60
C VAL A 165 -6.05 -12.46 9.87
N GLY A 166 -7.33 -12.71 9.62
CA GLY A 166 -7.80 -13.91 8.90
C GLY A 166 -7.29 -14.01 7.45
N ALA A 167 -6.78 -12.92 6.86
CA ALA A 167 -6.19 -12.96 5.52
C ALA A 167 -4.89 -13.78 5.45
N HIS A 168 -4.19 -13.99 6.57
CA HIS A 168 -2.98 -14.82 6.64
C HIS A 168 -3.25 -16.32 6.49
N CYS A 169 -4.52 -16.74 6.62
CA CYS A 169 -4.92 -18.15 6.59
C CYS A 169 -5.40 -18.61 5.20
N LEU A 170 -5.25 -17.78 4.17
CA LEU A 170 -5.65 -18.04 2.77
C LEU A 170 -4.44 -18.38 1.90
#